data_AF-A0A6B3I5S0-F1
#
_entry.id   AF-A0A6B3I5S0-F1
#
_cell.length_a   1.000
_cell.length_b   1.000
_cell.length_c   1.000
_cell.angle_alpha   90.00
_cell.angle_beta   90.00
_cell.angle_gamma   90.00
#
_symmetry.space_group_name_H-M   'P 1'
#
loop_
_entity.id
_entity.type
_entity.pdbx_description
1 polymer ?
#
loop_
_entity_poly.entity_id
_entity_poly.type
_entity_poly.pdbx_seq_one_letter_code
_entity_poly.pdbx_strand_id
1 'polypeptide(L)'
;DSDRIAREVVEPGTPGLAAVIEEFGPDVLTADGTLNRPALGAIVFADPDRRAALNAIVHPLVGARAAELEREAGADAVVVHDV
;
A
#
# COMPACT_ATOMS: atom_id res chain seq x y z
N ASP A 1 -10.79 7.81 -0.39
CA ASP A 1 -9.58 7.86 -1.21
C ASP A 1 -8.73 6.64 -0.89
N SER A 2 -8.94 5.59 -1.69
CA SER A 2 -8.23 4.32 -1.58
C SER A 2 -6.75 4.48 -1.95
N ASP A 3 -6.42 5.41 -2.84
CA ASP A 3 -5.03 5.74 -3.17
C ASP A 3 -4.31 6.27 -1.94
N ARG A 4 -4.94 7.15 -1.16
CA ARG A 4 -4.36 7.68 0.09
C ARG A 4 -4.07 6.55 1.09
N ILE A 5 -5.03 5.66 1.33
CA ILE A 5 -4.84 4.51 2.24
C ILE A 5 -3.71 3.61 1.72
N ALA A 6 -3.67 3.35 0.41
CA ALA A 6 -2.59 2.59 -0.22
C ALA A 6 -1.22 3.27 -0.05
N ARG A 7 -1.15 4.60 0.12
CA ARG A 7 0.11 5.30 0.47
C ARG A 7 0.48 5.09 1.95
N GLU A 8 -0.49 5.22 2.85
CA GLU A 8 -0.29 5.09 4.30
C GLU A 8 0.22 3.70 4.70
N VAL A 9 -0.33 2.64 4.10
CA VAL A 9 0.03 1.25 4.46
C VAL A 9 1.43 0.83 4.02
N VAL A 10 2.14 1.67 3.25
CA VAL A 10 3.52 1.47 2.79
C VAL A 10 4.47 2.60 3.22
N GLU A 11 4.11 3.38 4.23
CA GLU A 11 5.01 4.38 4.82
C GLU A 11 6.16 3.72 5.61
N PRO A 12 7.29 4.44 5.84
CA PRO A 12 8.37 3.95 6.67
C PRO A 12 7.90 3.44 8.04
N GLY A 13 8.38 2.25 8.42
CA GLY A 13 8.02 1.60 9.68
C GLY A 13 6.72 0.80 9.64
N THR A 14 6.00 0.78 8.51
CA THR A 14 4.82 -0.08 8.35
C THR A 14 5.20 -1.51 7.95
N PRO A 15 4.38 -2.51 8.32
CA PRO A 15 4.55 -3.88 7.82
C PRO A 15 4.43 -3.98 6.30
N GLY A 16 3.64 -3.11 5.66
CA GLY A 16 3.47 -3.12 4.21
C GLY A 16 4.74 -2.71 3.46
N LEU A 17 5.46 -1.69 3.94
CA LEU A 17 6.74 -1.33 3.34
C LEU A 17 7.76 -2.48 3.47
N ALA A 18 7.83 -3.11 4.64
CA ALA A 18 8.73 -4.24 4.87
C ALA A 18 8.47 -5.40 3.92
N ALA A 19 7.19 -5.79 3.74
CA ALA A 19 6.80 -6.84 2.81
C ALA A 19 7.12 -6.48 1.34
N VAL A 20 6.94 -5.21 0.95
CA VAL A 20 7.31 -4.73 -0.38
C VAL A 20 8.82 -4.81 -0.60
N ILE A 21 9.64 -4.46 0.39
CA ILE A 21 11.11 -4.58 0.29
C ILE A 21 11.52 -6.06 0.18
N GLU A 22 10.87 -6.95 0.92
CA GLU A 22 11.17 -8.38 0.89
C GLU A 22 10.89 -9.00 -0.49
N GLU A 23 9.77 -8.63 -1.11
CA GLU A 23 9.35 -9.17 -2.42
C GLU A 23 10.08 -8.54 -3.62
N PHE A 24 10.29 -7.21 -3.57
CA PHE A 24 10.82 -6.45 -4.71
C PHE A 24 12.31 -6.05 -4.56
N GLY A 25 12.89 -6.32 -3.40
CA GLY A 25 14.27 -5.98 -3.07
C GLY A 25 14.46 -4.53 -2.62
N PRO A 26 15.66 -4.17 -2.14
CA PRO A 26 15.95 -2.84 -1.61
C PRO A 26 15.95 -1.71 -2.66
N ASP A 27 15.98 -2.05 -3.96
CA ASP A 27 16.00 -1.06 -5.05
C ASP A 27 14.69 -0.26 -5.16
N VAL A 28 13.61 -0.75 -4.54
CA VAL A 28 12.35 -0.01 -4.43
C VAL A 28 12.33 0.96 -3.24
N LEU A 29 13.45 1.14 -2.54
CA LEU A 29 13.63 2.19 -1.54
C LEU A 29 14.40 3.38 -2.10
N THR A 30 14.04 4.56 -1.62
CA THR A 30 14.83 5.77 -1.74
C THR A 30 15.87 5.84 -0.62
N ALA A 31 16.85 6.75 -0.76
CA ALA A 31 17.93 6.92 0.23
C ALA A 31 17.45 7.37 1.62
N ASP A 32 16.24 7.92 1.73
CA ASP A 32 15.59 8.32 2.99
C ASP A 32 14.74 7.19 3.61
N GLY A 33 14.73 6.00 3.01
CA GLY A 33 14.00 4.83 3.51
C GLY A 33 12.50 4.84 3.19
N THR A 34 12.05 5.71 2.27
CA THR A 34 10.67 5.71 1.76
C THR A 34 10.55 4.85 0.50
N LEU A 35 9.30 4.56 0.09
CA LEU A 35 9.04 3.78 -1.12
C LEU A 35 9.34 4.59 -2.39
N ASN A 36 10.25 4.09 -3.23
CA ASN A 36 10.52 4.60 -4.57
C ASN A 36 9.41 4.16 -5.53
N ARG A 37 8.32 4.94 -5.57
CA ARG A 37 7.15 4.67 -6.42
C ARG A 37 7.48 4.56 -7.92
N PRO A 38 8.31 5.44 -8.51
CA PRO A 38 8.72 5.27 -9.90
C PRO A 38 9.42 3.94 -10.18
N ALA A 39 10.34 3.52 -9.29
CA ALA A 39 11.05 2.25 -9.45
C ALA A 39 10.11 1.05 -9.32
N LEU A 40 9.28 1.03 -8.26
CA LEU A 40 8.28 -0.02 -8.09
C LEU A 40 7.29 -0.06 -9.26
N GLY A 41 6.82 1.11 -9.70
CA GLY A 41 5.95 1.28 -10.86
C GLY A 41 6.54 0.66 -12.12
N ALA A 42 7.81 0.95 -12.42
CA ALA A 42 8.50 0.36 -13.57
C ALA A 42 8.50 -1.18 -13.53
N ILE A 43 8.65 -1.79 -12.35
CA ILE A 43 8.62 -3.24 -12.18
C ILE A 43 7.20 -3.79 -12.40
N VAL A 44 6.20 -3.24 -11.70
CA VAL A 44 4.82 -3.79 -11.72
C VAL A 44 4.05 -3.46 -12.99
N PHE A 45 4.43 -2.41 -13.72
CA PHE A 45 3.85 -2.14 -15.05
C PHE A 45 4.51 -2.94 -16.16
N ALA A 46 5.75 -3.40 -15.96
CA ALA A 46 6.44 -4.26 -16.92
C ALA A 46 6.04 -5.74 -16.80
N ASP A 47 5.59 -6.18 -15.62
CA ASP A 47 5.31 -7.59 -15.33
C ASP A 47 3.97 -7.75 -14.56
N PRO A 48 2.96 -8.40 -15.16
CA PRO A 48 1.66 -8.61 -14.52
C PRO A 48 1.73 -9.53 -13.29
N ASP A 49 2.67 -10.45 -13.21
CA ASP A 49 2.85 -11.34 -12.04
C ASP A 49 3.44 -10.54 -10.88
N ARG A 50 4.37 -9.63 -11.16
CA ARG A 50 4.88 -8.66 -10.17
C ARG A 50 3.80 -7.72 -9.68
N ARG A 51 2.91 -7.27 -10.56
CA ARG A 51 1.73 -6.50 -10.16
C ARG A 51 0.80 -7.30 -9.24
N ALA A 52 0.58 -8.57 -9.55
CA ALA A 52 -0.23 -9.44 -8.71
C ALA A 52 0.40 -9.63 -7.32
N ALA A 53 1.73 -9.79 -7.24
CA ALA A 53 2.46 -9.86 -5.98
C ALA A 53 2.29 -8.58 -5.15
N LEU A 54 2.44 -7.40 -5.77
CA LEU A 54 2.21 -6.13 -5.07
C LEU A 54 0.78 -6.02 -4.53
N ASN A 55 -0.21 -6.37 -5.37
CA ASN A 55 -1.62 -6.33 -4.97
C ASN A 55 -1.92 -7.30 -3.82
N ALA A 56 -1.31 -8.48 -3.81
CA ALA A 56 -1.46 -9.45 -2.73
C ALA A 56 -0.91 -8.95 -1.39
N ILE A 57 0.12 -8.09 -1.41
CA ILE A 57 0.65 -7.42 -0.22
C ILE A 57 -0.23 -6.25 0.20
N VAL A 58 -0.60 -5.37 -0.73
CA VAL A 58 -1.23 -4.08 -0.42
C VAL A 58 -2.73 -4.22 -0.12
N HIS A 59 -3.48 -5.03 -0.87
CA HIS A 59 -4.93 -5.10 -0.73
C HIS A 59 -5.41 -5.52 0.68
N PRO A 60 -4.83 -6.54 1.34
CA PRO A 60 -5.22 -6.90 2.71
C PRO A 60 -4.97 -5.76 3.70
N LEU A 61 -3.87 -5.02 3.55
CA LEU A 61 -3.50 -3.90 4.42
C LEU A 61 -4.45 -2.71 4.24
N VAL A 62 -4.79 -2.39 3.00
CA VAL A 62 -5.79 -1.35 2.68
C VAL A 62 -7.14 -1.71 3.27
N GLY A 63 -7.59 -2.96 3.12
CA GLY A 63 -8.84 -3.44 3.69
C GLY A 63 -8.87 -3.35 5.23
N ALA A 64 -7.79 -3.75 5.89
CA ALA A 64 -7.66 -3.62 7.34
C ALA A 64 -7.73 -2.16 7.80
N ARG A 65 -7.03 -1.26 7.10
CA ARG A 65 -7.01 0.17 7.43
C ARG A 65 -8.35 0.86 7.18
N ALA A 66 -9.05 0.49 6.10
CA ALA A 66 -10.41 0.96 5.84
C ALA A 66 -11.37 0.53 6.97
N ALA A 67 -11.32 -0.73 7.37
CA ALA A 67 -12.15 -1.25 8.47
C ALA A 67 -11.84 -0.60 9.82
N GLU A 68 -10.59 -0.19 10.07
CA GLU A 68 -10.24 0.63 11.25
C GLU A 68 -10.92 2.00 11.20
N LEU A 69 -10.80 2.71 10.08
CA LEU A 69 -11.39 4.04 9.91
C LEU A 69 -12.92 4.01 10.02
N GLU A 70 -13.57 2.98 9.48
CA GLU A 70 -15.01 2.77 9.62
C GLU A 70 -15.45 2.58 11.08
N ARG A 71 -14.69 1.80 11.86
CA ARG A 71 -14.96 1.63 13.29
C ARG A 71 -14.77 2.91 14.09
N GLU A 72 -13.75 3.70 13.76
CA GLU A 72 -13.47 4.99 14.41
C GLU A 72 -14.52 6.07 14.10
N ALA A 73 -15.11 6.05 12.90
CA ALA A 73 -16.11 7.02 12.49
C ALA A 73 -17.45 6.89 13.24
N GLY A 74 -17.74 5.72 13.83
CA GLY A 74 -18.97 5.46 14.57
C GLY A 74 -20.17 5.10 13.67
N ALA A 75 -21.19 4.47 14.27
CA ALA A 75 -22.31 3.84 13.54
C ALA A 75 -23.19 4.80 12.71
N ASP A 76 -23.13 6.10 12.97
CA ASP A 76 -23.93 7.12 12.30
C ASP A 76 -23.16 7.90 11.21
N ALA A 77 -21.93 7.49 10.89
CA ALA A 77 -21.12 8.15 9.87
C ALA A 77 -21.39 7.63 8.46
N VAL A 78 -21.46 8.55 7.49
CA VAL A 78 -21.47 8.22 6.06
C VAL A 78 -20.02 8.06 5.60
N VAL A 79 -19.63 6.85 5.20
CA VAL A 79 -18.30 6.55 4.65
C VAL A 79 -18.36 6.58 3.13
N VAL A 80 -17.54 7.43 2.50
CA VAL A 80 -17.41 7.50 1.03
C VAL A 80 -16.10 6.85 0.62
N HIS A 81 -16.20 5.72 -0.08
CA HIS A 81 -15.06 5.09 -0.74
C HIS A 81 -14.86 5.70 -2.13
N ASP A 82 -13.85 6.57 -2.24
CA ASP A 82 -13.32 7.03 -3.53
C ASP A 82 -12.30 5.99 -4.03
N VAL A 83 -12.55 5.40 -5.20
CA VAL A 83 -11.81 4.27 -5.84
C VAL A 83 -11.30 4.65 -7.23
#